data_AF-A0A6P1ERD9-F1
#
_entry.id   AF-A0A6P1ERD9-F1
#
_cell.length_a   1.000
_cell.length_b   1.000
_cell.length_c   1.000
_cell.angle_alpha   90.00
_cell.angle_beta   90.00
_cell.angle_gamma   90.00
#
_symmetry.space_group_name_H-M   'P 1'
#
loop_
_entity.id
_entity.type
_entity.pdbx_description
1 polymer ?
#
loop_
_entity_poly.entity_id
_entity_poly.type
_entity_poly.pdbx_seq_one_letter_code
_entity_poly.pdbx_strand_id
1 'polypeptide(L)'
;MTTHHTSTTRRRSTRRRRLLAATAVMTAAVAATGAIIAGSTALPASAQAAPSTPDLRVSYLQVGATGSLAQIDPAGVAASNVIVFAFADATSSTADPATLAAIQKIVDQESKGTVNLLSLGGQTVTRDTVNAATASAVGTRVVQQIADCNAKITGGRITGVDLDLENGIDAETISALGAAVDGAGLSLAVAPQVYLSSGTEVDPASPTTLTLTSGVHDGVNDQYAPLLKSGTVDYLLAQTYNTGGWTVGGVEEKDPAFFTAISHALNSSVRTDCSAASGLCIPARTKVVIGQVSNAGASGTANNVFGGSGATAYDQAAVLTGLASQWAAMKADPEHFGHIDGIMQWSLNNDYAPSAWGDTSAKPGAFSVALFGATPPAAAPYFILQVSNTGPDRPDSGAYASATLVVDSQYWLFGNRWGSALAPGANESFGTATSAANPATPFVVDSSNLDAIFSGGKTSFTASQVLINGYSSQRDVAGPDRQYVCSAGAGFTFEAGHAYNVQVNADSGFKSCAISTVN
;
A
#
# COMPACT_ATOMS: atom_id res chain seq x y z
N MET A 1 16.84 59.06 32.30
CA MET A 1 17.81 59.77 31.44
C MET A 1 17.18 59.90 30.07
N THR A 2 16.44 60.99 29.86
CA THR A 2 16.85 62.18 29.07
C THR A 2 16.78 61.95 27.56
N THR A 3 15.61 62.36 27.06
CA THR A 3 15.24 62.84 25.72
C THR A 3 16.25 63.76 25.04
N HIS A 4 16.30 63.71 23.71
CA HIS A 4 16.54 64.82 22.75
C HIS A 4 16.40 64.23 21.32
N HIS A 5 15.87 64.86 20.28
CA HIS A 5 15.24 66.15 20.08
C HIS A 5 14.63 66.18 18.65
N THR A 6 13.41 66.75 18.51
CA THR A 6 12.97 67.77 17.50
C THR A 6 13.33 67.62 16.01
N SER A 7 12.56 68.07 15.01
CA SER A 7 11.24 68.70 14.85
C SER A 7 11.22 69.29 13.41
N THR A 8 10.07 69.24 12.73
CA THR A 8 9.55 70.19 11.70
C THR A 8 10.30 70.30 10.34
N THR A 9 9.69 70.43 9.15
CA THR A 9 8.62 71.39 8.76
C THR A 9 8.04 71.15 7.33
N ARG A 10 6.70 71.25 7.20
CA ARG A 10 5.83 71.85 6.13
C ARG A 10 5.85 71.46 4.62
N ARG A 11 4.65 70.98 4.22
CA ARG A 11 3.62 71.50 3.24
C ARG A 11 3.82 71.50 1.70
N ARG A 12 2.76 70.93 1.06
CA ARG A 12 2.05 71.28 -0.22
C ARG A 12 2.81 70.94 -1.52
N SER A 13 2.24 70.45 -2.63
CA SER A 13 0.88 70.46 -3.19
C SER A 13 0.73 69.45 -4.35
N THR A 14 -0.52 69.01 -4.61
CA THR A 14 -1.15 68.67 -5.91
C THR A 14 -0.46 67.72 -6.91
N ARG A 15 -1.12 66.59 -7.24
CA ARG A 15 -1.77 66.33 -8.56
C ARG A 15 -2.35 64.91 -8.66
N ARG A 16 -3.62 64.85 -9.12
CA ARG A 16 -4.26 63.94 -10.12
C ARG A 16 -4.22 62.41 -9.84
N ARG A 17 -5.22 61.58 -10.14
CA ARG A 17 -6.57 61.69 -10.73
C ARG A 17 -7.24 60.32 -10.46
N ARG A 18 -8.54 60.34 -10.13
CA ARG A 18 -9.46 59.18 -10.21
C ARG A 18 -9.89 58.94 -11.66
N LEU A 19 -10.31 57.71 -11.97
CA LEU A 19 -11.31 57.21 -12.96
C LEU A 19 -10.89 55.78 -13.38
N LEU A 20 -11.73 54.78 -13.62
CA LEU A 20 -13.18 54.56 -13.54
C LEU A 20 -13.40 53.04 -13.75
N ALA A 21 -14.45 52.50 -13.16
CA ALA A 21 -15.00 51.18 -13.45
C ALA A 21 -15.80 51.19 -14.77
N ALA A 22 -15.95 50.03 -15.42
CA ALA A 22 -17.07 49.77 -16.32
C ALA A 22 -17.36 48.26 -16.40
N THR A 23 -18.47 47.89 -15.76
CA THR A 23 -19.22 46.64 -15.92
C THR A 23 -20.14 46.80 -17.13
N ALA A 24 -20.29 45.78 -17.97
CA ALA A 24 -21.31 45.77 -19.02
C ALA A 24 -22.13 44.47 -18.95
N VAL A 25 -23.44 44.67 -18.80
CA VAL A 25 -24.54 43.70 -18.85
C VAL A 25 -25.02 43.62 -20.30
N MET A 26 -25.37 42.42 -20.80
CA MET A 26 -26.43 42.28 -21.80
C MET A 26 -27.16 40.94 -21.68
N THR A 27 -28.48 41.03 -21.58
CA THR A 27 -29.46 39.95 -21.69
C THR A 27 -30.17 40.00 -23.05
N ALA A 28 -30.24 38.83 -23.69
CA ALA A 28 -31.31 38.20 -24.46
C ALA A 28 -32.10 38.95 -25.57
N ALA A 29 -32.15 38.30 -26.74
CA ALA A 29 -33.37 38.13 -27.54
C ALA A 29 -33.35 36.78 -28.28
N VAL A 30 -34.51 36.12 -28.31
CA VAL A 30 -34.82 34.80 -28.89
C VAL A 30 -35.57 34.99 -30.21
N ALA A 31 -35.29 34.19 -31.25
CA ALA A 31 -36.30 33.54 -32.11
C ALA A 31 -35.65 32.64 -33.17
N ALA A 32 -36.27 31.47 -33.36
CA ALA A 32 -35.83 30.34 -34.17
C ALA A 32 -36.30 30.40 -35.64
N THR A 33 -35.62 29.67 -36.53
CA THR A 33 -36.23 28.80 -37.55
C THR A 33 -35.16 27.87 -38.14
N GLY A 34 -35.54 26.62 -38.42
CA GLY A 34 -34.64 25.48 -38.47
C GLY A 34 -33.99 25.18 -39.82
N ALA A 35 -33.05 24.23 -39.76
CA ALA A 35 -32.80 23.26 -40.81
C ALA A 35 -32.05 22.07 -40.19
N ILE A 36 -32.74 20.94 -40.13
CA ILE A 36 -32.17 19.62 -39.87
C ILE A 36 -31.25 19.30 -41.06
N ILE A 37 -29.95 19.18 -40.83
CA ILE A 37 -29.08 18.43 -41.73
C ILE A 37 -28.34 17.40 -40.88
N ALA A 38 -28.82 16.17 -41.00
CA ALA A 38 -28.13 14.98 -40.57
C ALA A 38 -26.76 14.91 -41.27
N GLY A 39 -25.71 14.88 -40.46
CA GLY A 39 -24.33 14.78 -40.89
C GLY A 39 -23.48 14.27 -39.75
N SER A 40 -23.83 13.08 -39.24
CA SER A 40 -22.99 12.33 -38.31
C SER A 40 -21.74 11.84 -39.05
N THR A 41 -20.71 12.68 -39.15
CA THR A 41 -19.35 12.15 -39.25
C THR A 41 -18.98 11.68 -37.85
N ALA A 42 -19.36 10.43 -37.54
CA ALA A 42 -18.75 9.71 -36.45
C ALA A 42 -17.24 9.72 -36.72
N LEU A 43 -16.50 10.44 -35.88
CA LEU A 43 -15.07 10.22 -35.73
C LEU A 43 -14.89 8.71 -35.51
N PRO A 44 -13.96 8.04 -36.21
CA PRO A 44 -13.72 6.65 -35.92
C PRO A 44 -13.33 6.56 -34.45
N ALA A 45 -14.14 5.84 -33.68
CA ALA A 45 -13.73 5.39 -32.37
C ALA A 45 -12.39 4.71 -32.58
N SER A 46 -11.30 5.32 -32.09
CA SER A 46 -10.04 4.62 -31.92
C SER A 46 -10.42 3.35 -31.18
N ALA A 47 -10.18 2.19 -31.80
CA ALA A 47 -10.30 0.92 -31.14
C ALA A 47 -9.43 1.02 -29.88
N GLN A 48 -10.07 1.22 -28.75
CA GLN A 48 -9.40 1.26 -27.47
C GLN A 48 -8.92 -0.16 -27.27
N ALA A 49 -7.64 -0.38 -27.56
CA ALA A 49 -6.99 -1.65 -27.29
C ALA A 49 -7.32 -2.00 -25.84
N ALA A 50 -7.80 -3.22 -25.61
CA ALA A 50 -8.01 -3.71 -24.26
C ALA A 50 -6.72 -3.45 -23.46
N PRO A 51 -6.80 -2.98 -22.21
CA PRO A 51 -5.61 -2.71 -21.41
C PRO A 51 -4.74 -3.97 -21.39
N SER A 52 -3.51 -3.86 -21.90
CA SER A 52 -2.56 -4.97 -21.91
C SER A 52 -2.03 -5.12 -20.49
N THR A 53 -2.61 -6.01 -19.69
CA THR A 53 -2.07 -6.34 -18.37
C THR A 53 -0.60 -6.74 -18.50
N PRO A 54 0.30 -6.31 -17.60
CA PRO A 54 1.71 -6.68 -17.66
C PRO A 54 1.92 -8.19 -17.67
N ASP A 55 2.96 -8.67 -18.37
CA ASP A 55 3.24 -10.11 -18.45
C ASP A 55 3.70 -10.65 -17.09
N LEU A 56 4.59 -9.92 -16.41
CA LEU A 56 4.90 -10.09 -14.99
C LEU A 56 4.19 -9.02 -14.15
N ARG A 57 3.46 -9.48 -13.14
CA ARG A 57 2.71 -8.69 -12.16
C ARG A 57 3.24 -9.09 -10.80
N VAL A 58 4.26 -8.36 -10.36
CA VAL A 58 5.04 -8.68 -9.16
C VAL A 58 4.49 -7.89 -7.98
N SER A 59 4.10 -8.57 -6.92
CA SER A 59 3.58 -7.93 -5.71
C SER A 59 4.44 -8.26 -4.50
N TYR A 60 4.91 -7.23 -3.81
CA TYR A 60 5.44 -7.38 -2.46
C TYR A 60 4.31 -7.55 -1.43
N LEU A 61 4.58 -8.38 -0.42
CA LEU A 61 3.71 -8.63 0.72
C LEU A 61 4.51 -8.55 2.01
N GLN A 62 4.20 -7.55 2.83
CA GLN A 62 4.78 -7.38 4.15
C GLN A 62 4.11 -8.33 5.14
N VAL A 63 4.69 -9.53 5.32
CA VAL A 63 4.08 -10.64 6.09
C VAL A 63 3.99 -10.34 7.60
N GLY A 64 4.87 -9.47 8.11
CA GLY A 64 4.83 -9.02 9.51
C GLY A 64 3.73 -7.99 9.81
N ALA A 65 3.16 -7.33 8.80
CA ALA A 65 2.13 -6.30 8.96
C ALA A 65 0.73 -6.93 8.98
N THR A 66 0.44 -7.76 9.98
CA THR A 66 -0.76 -8.61 10.02
C THR A 66 -2.08 -7.83 9.87
N GLY A 67 -2.17 -6.62 10.41
CA GLY A 67 -3.37 -5.77 10.31
C GLY A 67 -3.69 -5.27 8.90
N SER A 68 -2.68 -4.94 8.09
CA SER A 68 -2.87 -4.57 6.68
C SER A 68 -3.00 -5.80 5.78
N LEU A 69 -2.27 -6.87 6.11
CA LEU A 69 -2.39 -8.17 5.43
C LEU A 69 -3.83 -8.72 5.52
N ALA A 70 -4.53 -8.46 6.64
CA ALA A 70 -5.92 -8.83 6.81
C ALA A 70 -6.84 -8.22 5.74
N GLN A 71 -6.53 -6.99 5.30
CA GLN A 71 -7.37 -6.18 4.40
C GLN A 71 -7.17 -6.47 2.91
N ILE A 72 -6.13 -7.23 2.55
CA ILE A 72 -5.85 -7.57 1.15
C ILE A 72 -6.98 -8.43 0.60
N ASP A 73 -7.57 -7.95 -0.50
CA ASP A 73 -8.61 -8.69 -1.21
C ASP A 73 -8.00 -9.87 -1.99
N PRO A 74 -8.60 -11.07 -1.93
CA PRO A 74 -8.12 -12.24 -2.69
C PRO A 74 -7.96 -11.96 -4.19
N ALA A 75 -8.80 -11.10 -4.79
CA ALA A 75 -8.67 -10.74 -6.20
C ALA A 75 -7.37 -10.00 -6.53
N GLY A 76 -6.81 -9.24 -5.57
CA GLY A 76 -5.50 -8.60 -5.72
C GLY A 76 -4.35 -9.60 -5.70
N VAL A 77 -4.44 -10.58 -4.80
CA VAL A 77 -3.47 -11.69 -4.72
C VAL A 77 -3.53 -12.52 -6.01
N ALA A 78 -4.73 -12.91 -6.44
CA ALA A 78 -4.94 -13.72 -7.65
C ALA A 78 -4.53 -13.00 -8.94
N ALA A 79 -4.59 -11.67 -8.98
CA ALA A 79 -4.13 -10.89 -10.13
C ALA A 79 -2.59 -10.88 -10.26
N SER A 80 -1.86 -11.09 -9.17
CA SER A 80 -0.40 -11.21 -9.18
C SER A 80 0.02 -12.58 -9.72
N ASN A 81 1.15 -12.65 -10.42
CA ASN A 81 1.75 -13.92 -10.87
C ASN A 81 3.19 -14.13 -10.39
N VAL A 82 3.76 -13.12 -9.73
CA VAL A 82 4.93 -13.25 -8.87
C VAL A 82 4.61 -12.58 -7.54
N ILE A 83 4.82 -13.30 -6.44
CA ILE A 83 4.61 -12.79 -5.09
C ILE A 83 5.94 -12.82 -4.34
N VAL A 84 6.27 -11.71 -3.70
CA VAL A 84 7.50 -11.54 -2.91
C VAL A 84 7.13 -11.34 -1.45
N PHE A 85 7.43 -12.32 -0.61
CA PHE A 85 7.18 -12.27 0.83
C PHE A 85 8.30 -11.49 1.55
N ALA A 86 7.96 -10.31 2.08
CA ALA A 86 8.86 -9.40 2.78
C ALA A 86 8.64 -9.47 4.31
N PHE A 87 9.60 -9.91 5.12
CA PHE A 87 10.98 -10.30 4.80
C PHE A 87 11.41 -11.56 5.56
N ALA A 88 12.45 -12.23 5.07
CA ALA A 88 13.14 -13.31 5.74
C ALA A 88 13.83 -12.83 7.02
N ASP A 89 13.90 -13.71 8.02
CA ASP A 89 14.75 -13.49 9.19
C ASP A 89 16.20 -13.91 8.89
N ALA A 90 17.12 -12.93 8.80
CA ALA A 90 18.54 -13.15 8.54
C ALA A 90 19.27 -13.93 9.66
N THR A 91 18.66 -14.05 10.84
CA THR A 91 19.23 -14.69 12.03
C THR A 91 18.72 -16.11 12.27
N SER A 92 17.64 -16.51 11.60
CA SER A 92 16.95 -17.79 11.82
C SER A 92 16.87 -18.64 10.56
N SER A 93 16.99 -19.96 10.72
CA SER A 93 16.75 -20.94 9.65
C SER A 93 15.32 -21.47 9.59
N THR A 94 14.44 -21.01 10.49
CA THR A 94 13.03 -21.42 10.55
C THR A 94 12.13 -20.21 10.47
N ALA A 95 11.02 -20.32 9.75
CA ALA A 95 10.03 -19.25 9.71
C ALA A 95 9.28 -19.19 11.03
N ASP A 96 9.04 -17.98 11.54
CA ASP A 96 8.18 -17.81 12.70
C ASP A 96 6.73 -18.21 12.36
N PRO A 97 5.94 -18.68 13.35
CA PRO A 97 4.59 -19.17 13.09
C PRO A 97 3.64 -18.12 12.48
N ALA A 98 3.82 -16.84 12.78
CA ALA A 98 2.95 -15.78 12.25
C ALA A 98 3.25 -15.51 10.78
N THR A 99 4.53 -15.44 10.41
CA THR A 99 4.97 -15.37 9.00
C THR A 99 4.49 -16.57 8.21
N LEU A 100 4.62 -17.79 8.76
CA LEU A 100 4.13 -19.00 8.09
C LEU A 100 2.62 -18.96 7.84
N ALA A 101 1.83 -18.52 8.83
CA ALA A 101 0.38 -18.36 8.68
C ALA A 101 0.01 -17.29 7.63
N ALA A 102 0.76 -16.18 7.59
CA ALA A 102 0.60 -15.15 6.58
C ALA A 102 0.92 -15.67 5.17
N ILE A 103 2.01 -16.42 5.00
CA ILE A 103 2.38 -17.05 3.73
C ILE A 103 1.29 -18.03 3.29
N GLN A 104 0.82 -18.91 4.19
CA GLN A 104 -0.23 -19.89 3.86
C GLN A 104 -1.51 -19.18 3.40
N LYS A 105 -1.95 -18.12 4.09
CA LYS A 105 -3.13 -17.33 3.70
C LYS A 105 -3.03 -16.86 2.25
N ILE A 106 -1.86 -16.37 1.85
CA ILE A 106 -1.63 -15.81 0.52
C ILE A 106 -1.56 -16.92 -0.53
N VAL A 107 -0.87 -18.02 -0.22
CA VAL A 107 -0.81 -19.20 -1.09
C VAL A 107 -2.20 -19.80 -1.33
N ASP A 108 -3.12 -19.70 -0.36
CA ASP A 108 -4.51 -20.14 -0.55
C ASP A 108 -5.31 -19.24 -1.50
N GLN A 109 -4.84 -18.01 -1.77
CA GLN A 109 -5.52 -16.99 -2.57
C GLN A 109 -4.87 -16.74 -3.93
N GLU A 110 -3.64 -17.22 -4.16
CA GLU A 110 -2.91 -17.00 -5.40
C GLU A 110 -3.46 -17.83 -6.57
N SER A 111 -3.18 -17.34 -7.78
CA SER A 111 -3.46 -18.12 -8.99
C SER A 111 -2.50 -19.32 -9.12
N LYS A 112 -2.99 -20.42 -9.69
CA LYS A 112 -2.15 -21.59 -9.95
C LYS A 112 -0.96 -21.22 -10.84
N GLY A 113 0.24 -21.56 -10.39
CA GLY A 113 1.49 -21.30 -11.13
C GLY A 113 2.15 -19.98 -10.78
N THR A 114 1.66 -19.25 -9.77
CA THR A 114 2.36 -18.09 -9.21
C THR A 114 3.77 -18.46 -8.75
N VAL A 115 4.73 -17.60 -9.08
CA VAL A 115 6.11 -17.70 -8.58
C VAL A 115 6.17 -17.02 -7.23
N ASN A 116 6.64 -17.74 -6.22
CA ASN A 116 6.74 -17.24 -4.85
C ASN A 116 8.21 -17.07 -4.46
N LEU A 117 8.58 -15.87 -4.01
CA LEU A 117 9.93 -15.52 -3.58
C LEU A 117 9.91 -15.10 -2.12
N LEU A 118 10.95 -15.44 -1.37
CA LEU A 118 11.17 -14.91 -0.02
C LEU A 118 12.24 -13.82 -0.09
N SER A 119 11.91 -12.59 0.31
CA SER A 119 12.82 -11.46 0.22
C SER A 119 13.71 -11.34 1.46
N LEU A 120 15.02 -11.21 1.25
CA LEU A 120 15.97 -10.78 2.27
C LEU A 120 16.24 -9.29 2.05
N GLY A 121 15.85 -8.45 3.00
CA GLY A 121 15.96 -7.02 2.76
C GLY A 121 15.27 -6.10 3.75
N GLY A 122 14.87 -4.94 3.20
CA GLY A 122 14.21 -3.86 3.91
C GLY A 122 15.08 -3.21 4.98
N GLN A 123 14.44 -2.39 5.82
CA GLN A 123 15.11 -1.59 6.86
C GLN A 123 15.88 -2.44 7.90
N THR A 124 15.57 -3.72 8.02
CA THR A 124 16.18 -4.60 9.05
C THR A 124 17.53 -5.18 8.64
N VAL A 125 17.85 -5.22 7.34
CA VAL A 125 19.13 -5.72 6.84
C VAL A 125 20.08 -4.56 6.63
N THR A 126 21.06 -4.41 7.52
CA THR A 126 22.08 -3.35 7.50
C THR A 126 23.49 -3.91 7.34
N ARG A 127 24.47 -3.05 7.02
CA ARG A 127 25.91 -3.39 6.95
C ARG A 127 26.44 -4.06 8.23
N ASP A 128 25.85 -3.74 9.38
CA ASP A 128 26.28 -4.32 10.67
C ASP A 128 25.82 -5.78 10.83
N THR A 129 24.69 -6.12 10.20
CA THR A 129 24.05 -7.44 10.32
C THR A 129 24.41 -8.37 9.17
N VAL A 130 24.51 -7.83 7.95
CA VAL A 130 24.78 -8.55 6.71
C VAL A 130 25.94 -7.87 6.00
N ASN A 131 27.09 -8.53 5.99
CA ASN A 131 28.34 -8.07 5.39
C ASN A 131 29.17 -9.27 4.90
N ALA A 132 30.34 -9.01 4.33
CA ALA A 132 31.19 -10.05 3.73
C ALA A 132 31.50 -11.21 4.68
N ALA A 133 31.62 -10.95 5.99
CA ALA A 133 31.89 -12.00 6.99
C ALA A 133 30.67 -12.86 7.32
N THR A 134 29.45 -12.34 7.17
CA THR A 134 28.20 -13.03 7.54
C THR A 134 27.39 -13.55 6.35
N ALA A 135 27.64 -13.03 5.14
CA ALA A 135 26.86 -13.28 3.92
C ALA A 135 26.58 -14.76 3.66
N SER A 136 27.61 -15.61 3.70
CA SER A 136 27.45 -17.04 3.44
C SER A 136 26.54 -17.75 4.47
N ALA A 137 26.68 -17.40 5.75
CA ALA A 137 25.85 -17.95 6.81
C ALA A 137 24.41 -17.46 6.70
N VAL A 138 24.20 -16.18 6.37
CA VAL A 138 22.88 -15.58 6.15
C VAL A 138 22.19 -16.25 4.95
N GLY A 139 22.87 -16.37 3.81
CA GLY A 139 22.34 -17.04 2.62
C GLY A 139 21.92 -18.49 2.91
N THR A 140 22.75 -19.23 3.66
CA THR A 140 22.41 -20.60 4.10
C THR A 140 21.14 -20.64 4.95
N ARG A 141 20.97 -19.70 5.89
CA ARG A 141 19.77 -19.63 6.74
C ARG A 141 18.51 -19.32 5.94
N VAL A 142 18.57 -18.39 4.99
CA VAL A 142 17.43 -18.06 4.12
C VAL A 142 17.02 -19.27 3.29
N VAL A 143 17.97 -20.01 2.71
CA VAL A 143 17.70 -21.26 1.98
C VAL A 143 17.02 -22.30 2.89
N GLN A 144 17.51 -22.46 4.12
CA GLN A 144 16.90 -23.37 5.11
C GLN A 144 15.50 -22.92 5.53
N GLN A 145 15.28 -21.62 5.66
CA GLN A 145 13.97 -21.04 5.99
C GLN A 145 12.95 -21.30 4.88
N ILE A 146 13.37 -21.21 3.60
CA ILE A 146 12.54 -21.62 2.46
C ILE A 146 12.19 -23.11 2.54
N ALA A 147 13.16 -23.97 2.86
CA ALA A 147 12.91 -25.40 3.02
C ALA A 147 11.93 -25.70 4.16
N ASP A 148 12.05 -24.98 5.29
CA ASP A 148 11.15 -25.07 6.45
C ASP A 148 9.73 -24.61 6.10
N CYS A 149 9.58 -23.47 5.42
CA CYS A 149 8.30 -22.99 4.89
C CYS A 149 7.66 -24.04 3.98
N ASN A 150 8.40 -24.51 2.96
CA ASN A 150 7.91 -25.46 1.96
C ASN A 150 7.53 -26.83 2.55
N ALA A 151 8.10 -27.21 3.70
CA ALA A 151 7.71 -28.42 4.41
C ALA A 151 6.38 -28.27 5.17
N LYS A 152 5.93 -27.04 5.43
CA LYS A 152 4.77 -26.74 6.29
C LYS A 152 3.60 -26.11 5.55
N ILE A 153 3.84 -25.42 4.44
CA ILE A 153 2.77 -24.86 3.60
C ILE A 153 2.22 -25.90 2.62
N THR A 154 0.98 -25.69 2.19
CA THR A 154 0.30 -26.52 1.18
C THR A 154 -0.30 -25.65 0.09
N GLY A 155 -0.57 -26.21 -1.10
CA GLY A 155 -1.17 -25.49 -2.23
C GLY A 155 -0.18 -24.72 -3.11
N GLY A 156 1.00 -24.39 -2.58
CA GLY A 156 2.07 -23.68 -3.28
C GLY A 156 3.45 -23.98 -2.68
N ARG A 157 4.48 -23.29 -3.18
CA ARG A 157 5.85 -23.37 -2.66
C ARG A 157 6.61 -22.09 -2.96
N ILE A 158 7.51 -21.69 -2.08
CA ILE A 158 8.51 -20.66 -2.32
C ILE A 158 9.61 -21.26 -3.20
N THR A 159 9.88 -20.64 -4.35
CA THR A 159 10.80 -21.13 -5.39
C THR A 159 12.10 -20.35 -5.51
N GLY A 160 12.22 -19.23 -4.80
CA GLY A 160 13.38 -18.36 -4.93
C GLY A 160 13.57 -17.39 -3.79
N VAL A 161 14.66 -16.64 -3.89
CA VAL A 161 15.02 -15.54 -2.99
C VAL A 161 15.00 -14.25 -3.77
N ASP A 162 14.47 -13.21 -3.16
CA ASP A 162 14.65 -11.84 -3.60
C ASP A 162 15.68 -11.13 -2.69
N LEU A 163 16.63 -10.41 -3.29
CA LEU A 163 17.61 -9.60 -2.56
C LEU A 163 17.22 -8.12 -2.67
N ASP A 164 16.52 -7.64 -1.65
CA ASP A 164 16.03 -6.27 -1.51
C ASP A 164 16.88 -5.47 -0.51
N LEU A 165 18.16 -5.31 -0.86
CA LEU A 165 19.19 -4.78 0.04
C LEU A 165 19.35 -3.27 -0.21
N GLU A 166 18.81 -2.45 0.70
CA GLU A 166 18.69 -0.98 0.54
C GLU A 166 19.58 -0.13 1.48
N ASN A 167 20.38 -0.76 2.36
CA ASN A 167 21.14 -0.06 3.41
C ASN A 167 22.66 -0.01 3.14
N GLY A 168 23.06 0.19 1.88
CA GLY A 168 24.45 0.33 1.46
C GLY A 168 25.26 -0.96 1.60
N ILE A 169 24.67 -2.11 1.27
CA ILE A 169 25.34 -3.42 1.32
C ILE A 169 26.35 -3.53 0.17
N ASP A 170 27.60 -3.87 0.46
CA ASP A 170 28.65 -3.91 -0.56
C ASP A 170 28.45 -5.03 -1.60
N ALA A 171 29.06 -4.85 -2.78
CA ALA A 171 28.92 -5.76 -3.91
C ALA A 171 29.43 -7.18 -3.64
N GLU A 172 30.46 -7.33 -2.79
CA GLU A 172 31.00 -8.65 -2.40
C GLU A 172 29.97 -9.43 -1.60
N THR A 173 29.33 -8.77 -0.62
CA THR A 173 28.26 -9.32 0.20
C THR A 173 27.05 -9.72 -0.67
N ILE A 174 26.60 -8.83 -1.55
CA ILE A 174 25.49 -9.12 -2.47
C ILE A 174 25.81 -10.33 -3.36
N SER A 175 27.03 -10.39 -3.93
CA SER A 175 27.46 -11.49 -4.79
C SER A 175 27.55 -12.82 -4.02
N ALA A 176 28.03 -12.79 -2.78
CA ALA A 176 28.10 -13.97 -1.93
C ALA A 176 26.71 -14.51 -1.55
N LEU A 177 25.75 -13.63 -1.28
CA LEU A 177 24.34 -14.01 -1.07
C LEU A 177 23.75 -14.63 -2.34
N GLY A 178 23.94 -13.98 -3.50
CA GLY A 178 23.46 -14.50 -4.79
C GLY A 178 24.04 -15.87 -5.12
N ALA A 179 25.34 -16.10 -4.85
CA ALA A 179 25.98 -17.41 -5.04
C ALA A 179 25.41 -18.50 -4.12
N ALA A 180 25.00 -18.16 -2.90
CA ALA A 180 24.36 -19.12 -1.99
C ALA A 180 22.97 -19.54 -2.50
N VAL A 181 22.21 -18.61 -3.08
CA VAL A 181 20.89 -18.87 -3.68
C VAL A 181 21.03 -19.74 -4.94
N ASP A 182 21.91 -19.35 -5.86
CA ASP A 182 22.20 -20.08 -7.10
C ASP A 182 22.71 -21.50 -6.80
N GLY A 183 23.64 -21.64 -5.85
CA GLY A 183 24.17 -22.93 -5.42
C GLY A 183 23.12 -23.86 -4.80
N ALA A 184 22.01 -23.32 -4.29
CA ALA A 184 20.87 -24.10 -3.81
C ALA A 184 19.88 -24.49 -4.92
N GLY A 185 20.08 -24.01 -6.17
CA GLY A 185 19.18 -24.24 -7.29
C GLY A 185 17.84 -23.51 -7.17
N LEU A 186 17.81 -22.41 -6.41
CA LEU A 186 16.64 -21.54 -6.25
C LEU A 186 16.68 -20.40 -7.26
N SER A 187 15.52 -19.87 -7.63
CA SER A 187 15.47 -18.65 -8.45
C SER A 187 15.99 -17.45 -7.68
N LEU A 188 16.65 -16.53 -8.39
CA LEU A 188 17.23 -15.33 -7.80
C LEU A 188 16.60 -14.07 -8.40
N ALA A 189 15.94 -13.29 -7.55
CA ALA A 189 15.54 -11.92 -7.84
C ALA A 189 16.44 -10.93 -7.09
N VAL A 190 16.59 -9.74 -7.65
CA VAL A 190 17.23 -8.59 -6.99
C VAL A 190 16.34 -7.37 -7.13
N ALA A 191 16.25 -6.56 -6.09
CA ALA A 191 15.43 -5.35 -6.09
C ALA A 191 16.28 -4.09 -5.81
N PRO A 192 17.24 -3.75 -6.68
CA PRO A 192 18.06 -2.56 -6.49
C PRO A 192 17.24 -1.27 -6.67
N GLN A 193 17.68 -0.22 -5.99
CA GLN A 193 17.28 1.14 -6.34
C GLN A 193 18.00 1.58 -7.61
N VAL A 194 17.27 2.24 -8.51
CA VAL A 194 17.86 2.82 -9.72
C VAL A 194 18.49 4.17 -9.39
N TYR A 195 19.76 4.36 -9.72
CA TYR A 195 20.45 5.62 -9.40
C TYR A 195 21.57 5.95 -10.39
N LEU A 196 22.35 7.00 -10.09
CA LEU A 196 23.45 7.48 -10.92
C LEU A 196 24.82 7.19 -10.32
N SER A 197 25.74 6.79 -11.20
CA SER A 197 27.19 6.81 -10.92
C SER A 197 27.75 8.22 -10.88
N SER A 198 27.18 9.14 -11.67
CA SER A 198 27.61 10.53 -11.78
C SER A 198 26.57 11.39 -12.50
N GLY A 199 26.66 12.71 -12.33
CA GLY A 199 25.78 13.67 -13.00
C GLY A 199 24.37 13.73 -12.40
N THR A 200 23.42 14.29 -13.17
CA THR A 200 22.02 14.47 -12.75
C THR A 200 21.03 14.07 -13.85
N GLU A 201 21.51 13.49 -14.96
CA GLU A 201 20.70 13.17 -16.15
C GLU A 201 21.15 11.83 -16.72
N VAL A 202 20.18 11.07 -17.22
CA VAL A 202 20.37 9.84 -17.99
C VAL A 202 19.77 10.03 -19.37
N ASP A 203 20.58 9.79 -20.41
CA ASP A 203 20.05 9.57 -21.76
C ASP A 203 19.43 8.16 -21.82
N PRO A 204 18.11 8.02 -22.02
CA PRO A 204 17.46 6.72 -22.06
C PRO A 204 17.90 5.84 -23.23
N ALA A 205 18.41 6.42 -24.32
CA ALA A 205 18.93 5.65 -25.45
C ALA A 205 20.39 5.20 -25.23
N SER A 206 21.13 5.87 -24.34
CA SER A 206 22.53 5.60 -24.04
C SER A 206 22.85 5.84 -22.56
N PRO A 207 22.35 4.99 -21.64
CA PRO A 207 22.28 5.24 -20.21
C PRO A 207 23.61 4.98 -19.48
N THR A 208 24.68 5.64 -19.92
CA THR A 208 26.06 5.40 -19.45
C THR A 208 26.30 5.73 -17.97
N THR A 209 25.48 6.61 -17.39
CA THR A 209 25.56 7.02 -15.99
C THR A 209 24.62 6.24 -15.08
N LEU A 210 23.71 5.44 -15.63
CA LEU A 210 22.73 4.64 -14.89
C LEU A 210 23.43 3.49 -14.14
N THR A 211 22.99 3.25 -12.91
CA THR A 211 23.52 2.21 -12.02
C THR A 211 22.43 1.62 -11.14
N LEU A 212 22.71 0.44 -10.57
CA LEU A 212 21.80 -0.28 -9.69
C LEU A 212 22.42 -0.41 -8.30
N THR A 213 21.85 0.35 -7.36
CA THR A 213 22.45 0.58 -6.04
C THR A 213 21.69 -0.14 -4.94
N SER A 214 22.42 -0.49 -3.88
CA SER A 214 21.86 -0.89 -2.59
C SER A 214 21.67 0.30 -1.65
N GLY A 215 21.74 1.53 -2.13
CA GLY A 215 21.99 2.73 -1.33
C GLY A 215 23.48 3.10 -1.28
N VAL A 216 23.79 4.38 -1.01
CA VAL A 216 25.17 4.91 -1.10
C VAL A 216 26.12 4.15 -0.17
N HIS A 217 27.09 3.44 -0.75
CA HIS A 217 28.17 2.78 -0.01
C HIS A 217 29.52 3.39 -0.42
N ASP A 218 30.16 4.10 0.50
CA ASP A 218 31.53 4.61 0.36
C ASP A 218 31.77 5.41 -0.95
N GLY A 219 30.72 6.09 -1.44
CA GLY A 219 30.75 6.91 -2.66
C GLY A 219 30.52 6.14 -3.98
N VAL A 220 30.20 4.86 -3.92
CA VAL A 220 29.86 4.01 -5.08
C VAL A 220 28.35 3.75 -5.09
N ASN A 221 27.74 3.66 -6.28
CA ASN A 221 26.30 3.46 -6.48
C ASN A 221 25.96 2.26 -7.40
N ASP A 222 26.83 1.26 -7.52
CA ASP A 222 26.67 0.15 -8.48
C ASP A 222 26.91 -1.24 -7.86
N GLN A 223 26.40 -1.46 -6.65
CA GLN A 223 26.70 -2.65 -5.86
C GLN A 223 26.13 -3.95 -6.46
N TYR A 224 25.07 -3.87 -7.27
CA TYR A 224 24.45 -5.06 -7.88
C TYR A 224 25.11 -5.49 -9.21
N ALA A 225 25.94 -4.63 -9.83
CA ALA A 225 26.51 -4.94 -11.14
C ALA A 225 27.34 -6.23 -11.19
N PRO A 226 28.21 -6.55 -10.20
CA PRO A 226 28.95 -7.81 -10.23
C PRO A 226 28.05 -9.05 -10.23
N LEU A 227 26.98 -9.05 -9.41
CA LEU A 227 26.02 -10.14 -9.37
C LEU A 227 25.25 -10.28 -10.69
N LEU A 228 24.78 -9.17 -11.27
CA LEU A 228 24.13 -9.18 -12.59
C LEU A 228 25.06 -9.72 -13.67
N LYS A 229 26.34 -9.32 -13.70
CA LYS A 229 27.33 -9.78 -14.68
C LYS A 229 27.66 -11.28 -14.56
N SER A 230 27.45 -11.89 -13.39
CA SER A 230 27.57 -13.35 -13.23
C SER A 230 26.49 -14.12 -14.02
N GLY A 231 25.40 -13.42 -14.37
CA GLY A 231 24.24 -13.94 -15.07
C GLY A 231 23.22 -14.63 -14.16
N THR A 232 23.51 -14.94 -12.90
CA THR A 232 22.64 -15.82 -12.09
C THR A 232 21.28 -15.21 -11.73
N VAL A 233 21.07 -13.92 -11.98
CA VAL A 233 19.82 -13.22 -11.69
C VAL A 233 18.73 -13.58 -12.72
N ASP A 234 17.62 -14.12 -12.24
CA ASP A 234 16.43 -14.42 -13.04
C ASP A 234 15.51 -13.21 -13.20
N TYR A 235 15.37 -12.39 -12.15
CA TYR A 235 14.48 -11.24 -12.09
C TYR A 235 15.21 -9.99 -11.58
N LEU A 236 15.14 -8.90 -12.33
CA LEU A 236 15.54 -7.57 -11.88
C LEU A 236 14.28 -6.78 -11.56
N LEU A 237 13.97 -6.61 -10.26
CA LEU A 237 12.84 -5.86 -9.73
C LEU A 237 13.27 -4.41 -9.44
N ALA A 238 13.61 -3.66 -10.49
CA ALA A 238 14.24 -2.34 -10.37
C ALA A 238 13.31 -1.34 -9.67
N GLN A 239 13.70 -0.83 -8.49
CA GLN A 239 12.93 0.17 -7.77
C GLN A 239 13.15 1.54 -8.39
N THR A 240 12.09 2.11 -8.96
CA THR A 240 12.13 3.40 -9.66
C THR A 240 11.43 4.50 -8.85
N TYR A 241 11.63 4.44 -7.53
CA TYR A 241 11.05 5.34 -6.53
C TYR A 241 12.06 5.59 -5.39
N ASN A 242 11.83 6.63 -4.58
CA ASN A 242 12.63 7.10 -3.44
C ASN A 242 14.05 7.60 -3.73
N THR A 243 14.48 7.75 -4.99
CA THR A 243 15.89 8.04 -5.28
C THR A 243 16.16 9.52 -5.50
N GLY A 244 15.40 10.18 -6.38
CA GLY A 244 15.28 11.63 -6.54
C GLY A 244 16.55 12.43 -6.83
N GLY A 245 16.35 13.69 -7.26
CA GLY A 245 17.45 14.63 -7.51
C GLY A 245 18.17 14.45 -8.85
N TRP A 246 17.57 13.70 -9.76
CA TRP A 246 18.04 13.48 -11.12
C TRP A 246 16.87 13.19 -12.08
N THR A 247 17.17 13.15 -13.38
CA THR A 247 16.18 13.00 -14.44
C THR A 247 16.59 11.95 -15.48
N VAL A 248 15.62 11.40 -16.21
CA VAL A 248 15.84 10.53 -17.38
C VAL A 248 15.14 11.17 -18.57
N GLY A 249 15.88 11.52 -19.62
CA GLY A 249 15.33 12.25 -20.77
C GLY A 249 14.65 13.57 -20.37
N GLY A 250 15.15 14.24 -19.33
CA GLY A 250 14.58 15.45 -18.75
C GLY A 250 13.31 15.25 -17.91
N VAL A 251 12.91 14.01 -17.60
CA VAL A 251 11.74 13.70 -16.78
C VAL A 251 12.17 13.37 -15.35
N GLU A 252 11.51 13.98 -14.36
CA GLU A 252 11.75 13.73 -12.93
C GLU A 252 10.93 12.54 -12.43
N GLU A 253 11.44 11.84 -11.41
CA GLU A 253 10.81 10.67 -10.77
C GLU A 253 9.36 10.89 -10.28
N LYS A 254 8.99 12.15 -10.04
CA LYS A 254 7.63 12.53 -9.61
C LYS A 254 6.59 12.61 -10.73
N ASP A 255 7.04 12.57 -11.99
CA ASP A 255 6.19 12.59 -13.16
C ASP A 255 5.90 11.14 -13.59
N PRO A 256 4.63 10.74 -13.83
CA PRO A 256 4.34 9.43 -14.38
C PRO A 256 5.18 9.08 -15.61
N ALA A 257 5.53 10.04 -16.49
CA ALA A 257 6.37 9.82 -17.67
C ALA A 257 7.78 9.29 -17.36
N PHE A 258 8.24 9.42 -16.11
CA PHE A 258 9.49 8.81 -15.65
C PHE A 258 9.46 7.29 -15.84
N PHE A 259 8.31 6.66 -15.63
CA PHE A 259 8.12 5.22 -15.82
C PHE A 259 8.54 4.77 -17.21
N THR A 260 8.08 5.45 -18.27
CA THR A 260 8.50 5.15 -19.65
C THR A 260 9.98 5.48 -19.87
N ALA A 261 10.44 6.64 -19.41
CA ALA A 261 11.82 7.08 -19.63
C ALA A 261 12.83 6.11 -19.02
N ILE A 262 12.62 5.69 -17.77
CA ILE A 262 13.51 4.76 -17.09
C ILE A 262 13.43 3.34 -17.66
N SER A 263 12.24 2.92 -18.10
CA SER A 263 12.08 1.64 -18.79
C SER A 263 12.91 1.56 -20.07
N HIS A 264 12.94 2.66 -20.85
CA HIS A 264 13.78 2.74 -22.05
C HIS A 264 15.27 2.64 -21.67
N ALA A 265 15.71 3.36 -20.63
CA ALA A 265 17.08 3.28 -20.15
C ALA A 265 17.48 1.85 -19.70
N LEU A 266 16.62 1.16 -18.95
CA LEU A 266 16.88 -0.22 -18.53
C LEU A 266 16.90 -1.18 -19.73
N ASN A 267 15.96 -1.05 -20.66
CA ASN A 267 15.96 -1.81 -21.93
C ASN A 267 17.26 -1.60 -22.71
N SER A 268 17.70 -0.34 -22.84
CA SER A 268 18.95 0.04 -23.50
C SER A 268 20.21 -0.46 -22.79
N SER A 269 20.09 -0.99 -21.57
CA SER A 269 21.20 -1.61 -20.81
C SER A 269 21.25 -3.14 -20.95
N VAL A 270 20.27 -3.75 -21.65
CA VAL A 270 20.23 -5.20 -21.85
C VAL A 270 21.19 -5.64 -22.96
N ARG A 271 22.00 -6.67 -22.70
CA ARG A 271 22.99 -7.21 -23.64
C ARG A 271 23.04 -8.73 -23.59
N THR A 272 23.41 -9.35 -24.71
CA THR A 272 23.67 -10.80 -24.78
C THR A 272 24.98 -11.20 -24.10
N ASP A 273 25.96 -10.30 -24.06
CA ASP A 273 27.25 -10.49 -23.40
C ASP A 273 27.60 -9.24 -22.58
N CYS A 274 27.86 -9.44 -21.28
CA CYS A 274 28.22 -8.39 -20.33
C CYS A 274 29.70 -8.39 -19.94
N SER A 275 30.52 -9.30 -20.49
CA SER A 275 31.92 -9.50 -20.08
C SER A 275 32.82 -8.27 -20.30
N ALA A 276 32.53 -7.47 -21.33
CA ALA A 276 33.30 -6.28 -21.69
C ALA A 276 32.60 -4.94 -21.36
N ALA A 277 31.44 -4.97 -20.69
CA ALA A 277 30.67 -3.76 -20.43
C ALA A 277 31.30 -2.89 -19.33
N SER A 278 31.55 -1.62 -19.65
CA SER A 278 32.12 -0.61 -18.75
C SER A 278 31.08 0.17 -17.93
N GLY A 279 29.79 -0.02 -18.21
CA GLY A 279 28.66 0.54 -17.46
C GLY A 279 27.67 -0.54 -17.03
N LEU A 280 26.45 -0.12 -16.64
CA LEU A 280 25.36 -1.05 -16.34
C LEU A 280 25.15 -2.01 -17.52
N CYS A 281 25.11 -3.30 -17.21
CA CYS A 281 24.82 -4.34 -18.18
C CYS A 281 23.90 -5.37 -17.56
N ILE A 282 22.75 -5.57 -18.20
CA ILE A 282 21.74 -6.54 -17.79
C ILE A 282 21.80 -7.70 -18.78
N PRO A 283 22.11 -8.93 -18.36
CA PRO A 283 22.09 -10.07 -19.25
C PRO A 283 20.69 -10.30 -19.83
N ALA A 284 20.59 -10.57 -21.13
CA ALA A 284 19.32 -10.73 -21.85
C ALA A 284 18.40 -11.88 -21.35
N ARG A 285 18.90 -12.75 -20.47
CA ARG A 285 18.09 -13.78 -19.80
C ARG A 285 17.36 -13.28 -18.55
N THR A 286 17.79 -12.13 -18.01
CA THR A 286 17.21 -11.52 -16.82
C THR A 286 15.88 -10.89 -17.20
N LYS A 287 14.81 -11.22 -16.48
CA LYS A 287 13.51 -10.58 -16.68
C LYS A 287 13.50 -9.23 -15.98
N VAL A 288 13.30 -8.14 -16.72
CA VAL A 288 13.35 -6.78 -16.18
C VAL A 288 11.95 -6.31 -15.83
N VAL A 289 11.76 -5.95 -14.57
CA VAL A 289 10.48 -5.52 -14.01
C VAL A 289 10.65 -4.13 -13.40
N ILE A 290 9.72 -3.23 -13.70
CA ILE A 290 9.77 -1.85 -13.23
C ILE A 290 8.95 -1.71 -11.96
N GLY A 291 9.62 -1.38 -10.85
CA GLY A 291 9.03 -1.21 -9.54
C GLY A 291 8.46 0.17 -9.31
N GLN A 292 7.21 0.22 -8.87
CA GLN A 292 6.48 1.41 -8.47
C GLN A 292 5.88 1.22 -7.07
N VAL A 293 5.70 2.32 -6.35
CA VAL A 293 4.86 2.32 -5.15
C VAL A 293 3.39 2.20 -5.54
N SER A 294 2.53 1.61 -4.69
CA SER A 294 1.09 1.48 -5.03
C SER A 294 0.28 2.75 -4.75
N ASN A 295 0.79 3.62 -3.87
CA ASN A 295 0.23 4.94 -3.55
C ASN A 295 1.30 5.85 -2.94
N ALA A 296 0.92 7.10 -2.63
CA ALA A 296 1.85 8.08 -2.11
C ALA A 296 2.34 7.74 -0.69
N GLY A 297 1.50 7.11 0.15
CA GLY A 297 1.88 6.69 1.52
C GLY A 297 2.93 5.58 1.57
N ALA A 298 3.10 4.83 0.48
CA ALA A 298 4.11 3.78 0.37
C ALA A 298 5.54 4.29 0.16
N SER A 299 5.70 5.59 -0.11
CA SER A 299 6.99 6.26 -0.30
C SER A 299 7.34 7.12 0.91
N GLY A 300 8.59 7.05 1.36
CA GLY A 300 9.11 7.93 2.41
C GLY A 300 9.45 9.35 1.91
N THR A 301 9.32 9.62 0.62
CA THR A 301 9.73 10.88 -0.02
C THR A 301 8.69 11.35 -1.03
N ALA A 302 8.87 12.55 -1.60
CA ALA A 302 8.06 12.99 -2.75
C ALA A 302 8.58 12.47 -4.10
N ASN A 303 9.69 11.72 -4.10
CA ASN A 303 10.28 11.12 -5.29
C ASN A 303 9.56 9.78 -5.51
N ASN A 304 8.42 9.86 -6.18
CA ASN A 304 7.60 8.74 -6.64
C ASN A 304 6.55 9.29 -7.60
N VAL A 305 5.97 8.44 -8.45
CA VAL A 305 4.99 8.82 -9.49
C VAL A 305 3.71 9.51 -9.00
N PHE A 306 3.42 9.49 -7.69
CA PHE A 306 2.31 10.24 -7.10
C PHE A 306 2.70 11.63 -6.59
N GLY A 307 3.99 11.96 -6.57
CA GLY A 307 4.51 13.29 -6.25
C GLY A 307 4.34 13.73 -4.79
N GLY A 308 4.18 12.79 -3.86
CA GLY A 308 4.00 13.08 -2.43
C GLY A 308 4.16 11.86 -1.52
N SER A 309 4.10 12.07 -0.20
CA SER A 309 4.30 11.05 0.84
C SER A 309 3.01 10.68 1.60
N GLY A 310 1.87 10.61 0.90
CA GLY A 310 0.55 10.21 1.45
C GLY A 310 -0.24 11.32 2.18
N ALA A 311 0.44 12.27 2.83
CA ALA A 311 -0.22 13.31 3.64
C ALA A 311 -0.95 14.40 2.82
N THR A 312 -0.65 14.54 1.54
CA THR A 312 -1.23 15.56 0.65
C THR A 312 -2.22 14.93 -0.29
N ALA A 313 -3.39 15.57 -0.48
CA ALA A 313 -4.39 15.09 -1.42
C ALA A 313 -3.87 15.10 -2.86
N TYR A 314 -4.18 14.03 -3.60
CA TYR A 314 -3.80 13.85 -5.00
C TYR A 314 -4.85 13.04 -5.76
N ASP A 315 -4.81 13.11 -7.09
CA ASP A 315 -5.70 12.32 -7.95
C ASP A 315 -5.05 10.97 -8.29
N GLN A 316 -5.25 9.97 -7.42
CA GLN A 316 -4.72 8.63 -7.64
C GLN A 316 -5.22 8.02 -8.96
N ALA A 317 -6.48 8.26 -9.32
CA ALA A 317 -7.06 7.69 -10.53
C ALA A 317 -6.39 8.24 -11.80
N ALA A 318 -6.09 9.54 -11.84
CA ALA A 318 -5.37 10.15 -12.94
C ALA A 318 -3.95 9.59 -13.08
N VAL A 319 -3.20 9.45 -11.98
CA VAL A 319 -1.84 8.89 -12.00
C VAL A 319 -1.85 7.45 -12.51
N LEU A 320 -2.71 6.59 -11.96
CA LEU A 320 -2.81 5.19 -12.37
C LEU A 320 -3.27 5.03 -13.82
N THR A 321 -4.18 5.89 -14.31
CA THR A 321 -4.58 5.93 -15.72
C THR A 321 -3.40 6.31 -16.62
N GLY A 322 -2.57 7.27 -16.18
CA GLY A 322 -1.34 7.65 -16.87
C GLY A 322 -0.36 6.49 -16.99
N LEU A 323 -0.07 5.79 -15.87
CA LEU A 323 0.81 4.62 -15.85
C LEU A 323 0.29 3.49 -16.74
N ALA A 324 -1.00 3.16 -16.67
CA ALA A 324 -1.61 2.13 -17.52
C ALA A 324 -1.51 2.49 -19.02
N SER A 325 -1.72 3.77 -19.37
CA SER A 325 -1.60 4.25 -20.75
C SER A 325 -0.15 4.16 -21.26
N GLN A 326 0.81 4.52 -20.42
CA GLN A 326 2.23 4.41 -20.73
C GLN A 326 2.68 2.96 -20.90
N TRP A 327 2.23 2.06 -20.03
CA TRP A 327 2.50 0.64 -20.18
C TRP A 327 1.96 0.09 -21.50
N ALA A 328 0.72 0.43 -21.86
CA ALA A 328 0.14 0.04 -23.15
C ALA A 328 0.95 0.57 -24.34
N ALA A 329 1.46 1.81 -24.26
CA ALA A 329 2.32 2.39 -25.29
C ALA A 329 3.67 1.67 -25.38
N MET A 330 4.30 1.34 -24.25
CA MET A 330 5.55 0.58 -24.21
C MET A 330 5.40 -0.81 -24.84
N LYS A 331 4.30 -1.51 -24.54
CA LYS A 331 4.02 -2.83 -25.14
C LYS A 331 3.81 -2.78 -26.64
N ALA A 332 3.38 -1.64 -27.19
CA ALA A 332 3.24 -1.43 -28.62
C ALA A 332 4.56 -1.08 -29.32
N ASP A 333 5.66 -0.86 -28.56
CA ASP A 333 6.98 -0.47 -29.07
C ASP A 333 8.07 -1.44 -28.57
N PRO A 334 8.13 -2.67 -29.13
CA PRO A 334 9.12 -3.66 -28.72
C PRO A 334 10.56 -3.30 -29.10
N GLU A 335 10.78 -2.30 -29.98
CA GLU A 335 12.13 -1.83 -30.32
C GLU A 335 12.79 -1.17 -29.10
N HIS A 336 12.03 -0.34 -28.38
CA HIS A 336 12.54 0.42 -27.24
C HIS A 336 12.22 -0.21 -25.86
N PHE A 337 11.30 -1.18 -25.82
CA PHE A 337 10.83 -1.78 -24.55
C PHE A 337 10.73 -3.31 -24.58
N GLY A 338 11.23 -3.97 -25.62
CA GLY A 338 11.09 -5.42 -25.81
C GLY A 338 11.72 -6.30 -24.71
N HIS A 339 12.58 -5.73 -23.87
CA HIS A 339 13.18 -6.41 -22.71
C HIS A 339 12.54 -6.06 -21.37
N ILE A 340 11.43 -5.31 -21.36
CA ILE A 340 10.69 -5.01 -20.14
C ILE A 340 9.54 -6.02 -19.99
N ASP A 341 9.66 -6.89 -18.99
CA ASP A 341 8.79 -8.04 -18.76
C ASP A 341 7.58 -7.73 -17.88
N GLY A 342 7.59 -6.62 -17.12
CA GLY A 342 6.42 -6.29 -16.32
C GLY A 342 6.59 -5.15 -15.34
N ILE A 343 5.65 -5.12 -14.39
CA ILE A 343 5.53 -4.10 -13.35
C ILE A 343 5.54 -4.77 -11.97
N MET A 344 6.26 -4.15 -11.04
CA MET A 344 6.30 -4.53 -9.63
C MET A 344 5.63 -3.45 -8.80
N GLN A 345 4.89 -3.86 -7.77
CA GLN A 345 4.29 -2.95 -6.80
C GLN A 345 4.87 -3.17 -5.40
N TRP A 346 5.30 -2.08 -4.76
CA TRP A 346 5.48 -1.98 -3.32
C TRP A 346 4.28 -1.23 -2.74
N SER A 347 3.25 -1.89 -2.23
CA SER A 347 3.08 -3.33 -1.95
C SER A 347 1.57 -3.62 -1.88
N LEU A 348 1.16 -4.89 -1.91
CA LEU A 348 -0.27 -5.22 -1.72
C LEU A 348 -0.82 -4.69 -0.39
N ASN A 349 0.00 -4.66 0.66
CA ASN A 349 -0.43 -4.17 1.96
C ASN A 349 -0.83 -2.69 1.92
N ASN A 350 -0.05 -1.84 1.25
CA ASN A 350 -0.39 -0.42 1.15
C ASN A 350 -1.42 -0.16 0.05
N ASP A 351 -1.48 -0.95 -1.02
CA ASP A 351 -2.54 -0.86 -2.03
C ASP A 351 -3.92 -1.08 -1.40
N TYR A 352 -4.06 -2.09 -0.52
CA TYR A 352 -5.34 -2.46 0.09
C TYR A 352 -5.63 -1.81 1.45
N ALA A 353 -4.62 -1.31 2.16
CA ALA A 353 -4.80 -0.61 3.42
C ALA A 353 -4.05 0.74 3.46
N PRO A 354 -4.25 1.66 2.49
CA PRO A 354 -3.44 2.87 2.35
C PRO A 354 -3.46 3.79 3.59
N SER A 355 -4.57 3.80 4.34
CA SER A 355 -4.70 4.57 5.58
C SER A 355 -3.73 4.12 6.68
N ALA A 356 -3.30 2.85 6.69
CA ALA A 356 -2.28 2.36 7.62
C ALA A 356 -0.88 2.95 7.31
N TRP A 357 -0.70 3.57 6.15
CA TRP A 357 0.48 4.34 5.73
C TRP A 357 0.23 5.85 5.68
N GLY A 358 -0.87 6.32 6.27
CA GLY A 358 -1.19 7.75 6.33
C GLY A 358 -1.68 8.34 5.00
N ASP A 359 -2.04 7.51 4.02
CA ASP A 359 -2.62 7.96 2.76
C ASP A 359 -4.15 7.79 2.77
N THR A 360 -4.85 8.90 3.00
CA THR A 360 -6.31 8.92 2.99
C THR A 360 -6.91 9.23 1.62
N SER A 361 -6.06 9.52 0.62
CA SER A 361 -6.49 9.86 -0.74
C SER A 361 -6.53 8.63 -1.64
N ALA A 362 -5.68 7.65 -1.35
CA ALA A 362 -5.66 6.37 -2.02
C ALA A 362 -6.89 5.52 -1.69
N LYS A 363 -7.36 4.77 -2.69
CA LYS A 363 -8.44 3.81 -2.57
C LYS A 363 -7.88 2.38 -2.48
N PRO A 364 -8.44 1.53 -1.60
CA PRO A 364 -8.06 0.12 -1.51
C PRO A 364 -8.06 -0.59 -2.87
N GLY A 365 -6.98 -1.28 -3.20
CA GLY A 365 -6.80 -2.10 -4.40
C GLY A 365 -6.69 -1.35 -5.72
N ALA A 366 -6.62 -0.01 -5.71
CA ALA A 366 -6.69 0.79 -6.92
C ALA A 366 -5.55 0.47 -7.90
N PHE A 367 -4.33 0.24 -7.42
CA PHE A 367 -3.20 -0.12 -8.27
C PHE A 367 -3.43 -1.50 -8.90
N SER A 368 -3.76 -2.50 -8.08
CA SER A 368 -4.00 -3.86 -8.55
C SER A 368 -5.12 -3.92 -9.60
N VAL A 369 -6.17 -3.11 -9.44
CA VAL A 369 -7.24 -3.00 -10.45
C VAL A 369 -6.73 -2.35 -11.73
N ALA A 370 -6.08 -1.19 -11.63
CA ALA A 370 -5.73 -0.38 -12.80
C ALA A 370 -4.61 -1.00 -13.63
N LEU A 371 -3.59 -1.58 -12.98
CA LEU A 371 -2.40 -2.09 -13.65
C LEU A 371 -2.42 -3.61 -13.81
N PHE A 372 -2.94 -4.36 -12.84
CA PHE A 372 -2.90 -5.82 -12.85
C PHE A 372 -4.22 -6.46 -13.28
N GLY A 373 -5.29 -5.67 -13.48
CA GLY A 373 -6.59 -6.17 -13.90
C GLY A 373 -7.33 -6.94 -12.80
N ALA A 374 -7.00 -6.69 -11.52
CA ALA A 374 -7.75 -7.26 -10.41
C ALA A 374 -9.22 -6.82 -10.48
N THR A 375 -10.11 -7.68 -9.99
CA THR A 375 -11.50 -7.26 -9.78
C THR A 375 -11.51 -6.20 -8.67
N PRO A 376 -12.23 -5.08 -8.84
CA PRO A 376 -12.35 -4.08 -7.79
C PRO A 376 -12.83 -4.72 -6.48
N PRO A 377 -12.24 -4.33 -5.33
CA PRO A 377 -12.72 -4.82 -4.05
C PRO A 377 -14.21 -4.54 -3.92
N ALA A 378 -14.95 -5.46 -3.32
CA ALA A 378 -16.34 -5.19 -2.98
C ALA A 378 -16.39 -3.94 -2.10
N ALA A 379 -17.36 -3.06 -2.36
CA ALA A 379 -17.58 -1.92 -1.47
C ALA A 379 -17.79 -2.43 -0.05
N ALA A 380 -17.16 -1.76 0.93
CA ALA A 380 -17.32 -2.13 2.33
C ALA A 380 -18.82 -2.19 2.64
N PRO A 381 -19.33 -3.35 3.12
CA PRO A 381 -20.74 -3.50 3.34
C PRO A 381 -21.23 -2.47 4.36
N TYR A 382 -22.45 -1.99 4.17
CA TYR A 382 -23.12 -1.19 5.19
C TYR A 382 -23.32 -2.06 6.44
N PHE A 383 -22.82 -1.65 7.60
CA PHE A 383 -23.07 -2.37 8.86
C PHE A 383 -22.98 -1.40 10.03
N ILE A 384 -23.89 -1.55 11.00
CA ILE A 384 -23.91 -0.73 12.23
C ILE A 384 -23.93 -1.64 13.46
N LEU A 385 -23.00 -1.44 14.37
CA LEU A 385 -23.03 -1.98 15.72
C LEU A 385 -23.38 -0.87 16.71
N GLN A 386 -24.57 -0.94 17.28
CA GLN A 386 -25.00 -0.10 18.38
C GLN A 386 -24.72 -0.79 19.71
N VAL A 387 -24.23 -0.05 20.70
CA VAL A 387 -24.18 -0.48 22.10
C VAL A 387 -25.14 0.39 22.88
N SER A 388 -26.05 -0.22 23.65
CA SER A 388 -27.05 0.51 24.44
C SER A 388 -27.07 0.08 25.90
N ASN A 389 -27.28 1.07 26.79
CA ASN A 389 -27.54 0.82 28.19
C ASN A 389 -29.05 0.80 28.45
N THR A 390 -29.59 -0.40 28.70
CA THR A 390 -31.02 -0.63 28.97
C THR A 390 -31.35 -0.70 30.47
N GLY A 391 -30.33 -0.57 31.34
CA GLY A 391 -30.52 -0.50 32.78
C GLY A 391 -31.12 0.85 33.24
N PRO A 392 -31.69 0.94 34.45
CA PRO A 392 -32.19 2.19 35.04
C PRO A 392 -31.06 3.13 35.52
N ASP A 393 -31.43 4.38 35.86
CA ASP A 393 -30.50 5.42 36.34
C ASP A 393 -29.82 5.06 37.67
N ARG A 394 -28.49 4.90 37.66
CA ARG A 394 -27.67 4.67 38.85
C ARG A 394 -26.37 5.50 38.82
N PRO A 395 -26.08 6.26 39.89
CA PRO A 395 -24.88 7.10 39.94
C PRO A 395 -23.56 6.33 40.07
N ASP A 396 -23.59 5.03 40.40
CA ASP A 396 -22.42 4.21 40.77
C ASP A 396 -22.08 3.04 39.82
N SER A 397 -22.89 2.78 38.78
CA SER A 397 -22.67 1.71 37.81
C SER A 397 -23.15 2.08 36.39
N GLY A 398 -22.37 1.74 35.35
CA GLY A 398 -22.78 1.99 33.97
C GLY A 398 -21.98 1.19 32.94
N ALA A 399 -22.60 0.87 31.80
CA ALA A 399 -21.90 0.28 30.66
C ALA A 399 -21.03 1.35 30.00
N TYR A 400 -19.80 1.03 29.59
CA TYR A 400 -19.09 1.92 28.67
C TYR A 400 -19.76 1.83 27.30
N ALA A 401 -19.60 2.88 26.50
CA ALA A 401 -20.05 2.89 25.11
C ALA A 401 -19.16 1.99 24.23
N SER A 402 -18.86 0.78 24.69
CA SER A 402 -18.00 -0.14 23.96
C SER A 402 -18.33 -1.62 24.20
N ALA A 403 -18.15 -2.39 23.15
CA ALA A 403 -18.23 -3.85 23.16
C ALA A 403 -17.00 -4.42 22.45
N THR A 404 -16.63 -5.65 22.78
CA THR A 404 -15.57 -6.38 22.10
C THR A 404 -16.15 -7.62 21.42
N LEU A 405 -15.91 -7.78 20.13
CA LEU A 405 -16.26 -8.98 19.38
C LEU A 405 -15.02 -9.86 19.24
N VAL A 406 -15.13 -11.14 19.56
CA VAL A 406 -14.03 -12.10 19.37
C VAL A 406 -14.25 -12.84 18.05
N VAL A 407 -13.58 -12.39 17.00
CA VAL A 407 -13.69 -12.90 15.62
C VAL A 407 -12.35 -13.47 15.20
N ASP A 408 -12.33 -14.68 14.66
CA ASP A 408 -11.10 -15.37 14.24
C ASP A 408 -10.03 -15.43 15.36
N SER A 409 -10.48 -15.64 16.61
CA SER A 409 -9.66 -15.61 17.85
C SER A 409 -8.98 -14.26 18.16
N GLN A 410 -9.36 -13.19 17.46
CA GLN A 410 -8.90 -11.83 17.73
C GLN A 410 -9.97 -11.00 18.43
N TYR A 411 -9.53 -10.08 19.28
CA TYR A 411 -10.40 -9.21 20.08
C TYR A 411 -10.55 -7.86 19.38
N TRP A 412 -11.74 -7.58 18.87
CA TRP A 412 -12.06 -6.34 18.15
C TRP A 412 -12.88 -5.43 19.05
N LEU A 413 -12.30 -4.31 19.48
CA LEU A 413 -12.97 -3.33 20.35
C LEU A 413 -13.69 -2.27 19.52
N PHE A 414 -14.94 -1.99 19.87
CA PHE A 414 -15.77 -0.95 19.26
C PHE A 414 -16.14 0.08 20.30
N GLY A 415 -15.83 1.35 20.07
CA GLY A 415 -16.04 2.46 21.00
C GLY A 415 -14.82 2.86 21.83
N ASN A 416 -14.58 4.17 21.97
CA ASN A 416 -13.35 4.73 22.56
C ASN A 416 -13.54 5.52 23.85
N ARG A 417 -14.74 5.53 24.44
CA ARG A 417 -15.03 6.30 25.66
C ARG A 417 -14.55 5.58 26.92
N TRP A 418 -13.25 5.40 27.04
CA TRP A 418 -12.63 5.06 28.31
C TRP A 418 -12.85 6.24 29.27
N GLY A 419 -13.65 6.02 30.31
CA GLY A 419 -13.88 7.02 31.37
C GLY A 419 -15.22 7.75 31.35
N SER A 420 -16.14 7.49 30.41
CA SER A 420 -17.53 7.98 30.51
C SER A 420 -18.54 6.89 30.18
N ALA A 421 -19.37 6.54 31.15
CA ALA A 421 -20.44 5.55 31.00
C ALA A 421 -21.54 6.05 30.05
N LEU A 422 -22.19 5.13 29.33
CA LEU A 422 -23.48 5.42 28.70
C LEU A 422 -24.52 5.67 29.78
N ALA A 423 -25.13 6.86 29.72
CA ALA A 423 -26.28 7.17 30.55
C ALA A 423 -27.41 6.14 30.30
N PRO A 424 -28.22 5.83 31.31
CA PRO A 424 -29.38 4.96 31.14
C PRO A 424 -30.32 5.41 30.02
N GLY A 425 -30.66 4.47 29.13
CA GLY A 425 -31.40 4.71 27.89
C GLY A 425 -30.56 5.27 26.72
N ALA A 426 -29.29 5.60 26.93
CA ALA A 426 -28.39 6.07 25.88
C ALA A 426 -27.81 4.92 25.06
N ASN A 427 -27.40 5.27 23.85
CA ASN A 427 -26.70 4.37 22.93
C ASN A 427 -25.61 5.11 22.17
N GLU A 428 -24.67 4.34 21.62
CA GLU A 428 -23.67 4.82 20.67
C GLU A 428 -23.61 3.83 19.51
N SER A 429 -23.51 4.35 18.29
CA SER A 429 -23.51 3.55 17.06
C SER A 429 -22.17 3.68 16.36
N PHE A 430 -21.55 2.53 16.10
CA PHE A 430 -20.34 2.41 15.30
C PHE A 430 -20.69 1.71 14.01
N GLY A 431 -20.04 2.04 12.92
CA GLY A 431 -20.33 1.40 11.66
C GLY A 431 -19.14 1.38 10.73
N THR A 432 -19.30 0.69 9.61
CA THR A 432 -18.33 0.75 8.50
C THR A 432 -18.31 2.16 7.91
N ALA A 433 -17.23 2.51 7.21
CA ALA A 433 -17.09 3.79 6.53
C ALA A 433 -18.31 4.11 5.63
N THR A 434 -18.85 3.09 4.95
CA THR A 434 -20.07 3.18 4.13
C THR A 434 -21.29 3.63 4.94
N SER A 435 -21.46 3.13 6.15
CA SER A 435 -22.59 3.49 7.02
C SER A 435 -22.40 4.86 7.68
N ALA A 436 -21.17 5.24 8.03
CA ALA A 436 -20.87 6.55 8.60
C ALA A 436 -21.00 7.69 7.57
N ALA A 437 -20.69 7.40 6.30
CA ALA A 437 -20.86 8.36 5.20
C ALA A 437 -22.32 8.51 4.73
N ASN A 438 -23.23 7.63 5.17
CA ASN A 438 -24.62 7.66 4.74
C ASN A 438 -25.38 8.82 5.44
N PRO A 439 -25.96 9.79 4.68
CA PRO A 439 -26.69 10.91 5.26
C PRO A 439 -27.92 10.52 6.10
N ALA A 440 -28.45 9.30 5.92
CA ALA A 440 -29.58 8.78 6.70
C ALA A 440 -29.15 8.33 8.12
N THR A 441 -27.87 8.16 8.38
CA THR A 441 -27.32 7.70 9.66
C THR A 441 -26.24 8.64 10.22
N PRO A 442 -26.57 9.94 10.42
CA PRO A 442 -25.59 10.95 10.83
C PRO A 442 -25.04 10.77 12.25
N PHE A 443 -25.58 9.80 13.01
CA PHE A 443 -25.20 9.46 14.38
C PHE A 443 -24.20 8.29 14.45
N VAL A 444 -23.85 7.68 13.30
CA VAL A 444 -22.92 6.56 13.24
C VAL A 444 -21.49 7.07 13.14
N VAL A 445 -20.63 6.60 14.04
CA VAL A 445 -19.19 6.88 14.02
C VAL A 445 -18.49 5.79 13.22
N ASP A 446 -17.62 6.19 12.30
CA ASP A 446 -16.79 5.28 11.52
C ASP A 446 -15.87 4.44 12.42
N SER A 447 -15.74 3.15 12.12
CA SER A 447 -14.90 2.20 12.83
C SER A 447 -14.07 1.36 11.87
N SER A 448 -12.78 1.68 11.78
CA SER A 448 -11.81 0.92 10.99
C SER A 448 -11.70 -0.57 11.38
N ASN A 449 -12.07 -0.93 12.62
CA ASN A 449 -12.16 -2.32 13.06
C ASN A 449 -13.31 -3.06 12.35
N LEU A 450 -14.46 -2.41 12.11
CA LEU A 450 -15.57 -3.02 11.37
C LEU A 450 -15.22 -3.17 9.90
N ASP A 451 -14.58 -2.17 9.30
CA ASP A 451 -14.08 -2.28 7.93
C ASP A 451 -13.07 -3.41 7.77
N ALA A 452 -12.17 -3.59 8.75
CA ALA A 452 -11.20 -4.69 8.75
C ALA A 452 -11.88 -6.07 8.88
N ILE A 453 -12.90 -6.22 9.71
CA ILE A 453 -13.64 -7.50 9.83
C ILE A 453 -14.36 -7.86 8.53
N PHE A 454 -14.95 -6.86 7.85
CA PHE A 454 -15.64 -7.06 6.58
C PHE A 454 -14.73 -7.01 5.34
N SER A 455 -13.41 -6.88 5.53
CA SER A 455 -12.45 -6.88 4.44
C SER A 455 -12.41 -8.21 3.67
N GLY A 456 -11.85 -8.18 2.45
CA GLY A 456 -11.75 -9.35 1.58
C GLY A 456 -13.10 -9.86 1.05
N GLY A 457 -14.10 -8.98 0.92
CA GLY A 457 -15.41 -9.32 0.36
C GLY A 457 -16.33 -10.11 1.29
N LYS A 458 -15.99 -10.22 2.59
CA LYS A 458 -16.87 -10.85 3.59
C LYS A 458 -18.20 -10.10 3.64
N THR A 459 -19.31 -10.85 3.56
CA THR A 459 -20.66 -10.32 3.76
C THR A 459 -21.22 -10.67 5.13
N SER A 460 -20.50 -11.46 5.92
CA SER A 460 -20.85 -11.79 7.29
C SER A 460 -19.61 -12.24 8.06
N PHE A 461 -19.72 -12.24 9.39
CA PHE A 461 -18.73 -12.82 10.29
C PHE A 461 -19.41 -13.40 11.52
N THR A 462 -18.80 -14.42 12.13
CA THR A 462 -19.30 -15.02 13.37
C THR A 462 -18.39 -14.62 14.54
N ALA A 463 -18.98 -14.01 15.56
CA ALA A 463 -18.29 -13.77 16.81
C ALA A 463 -18.34 -15.04 17.67
N SER A 464 -17.17 -15.57 18.02
CA SER A 464 -17.06 -16.66 19.00
C SER A 464 -17.54 -16.21 20.38
N GLN A 465 -17.35 -14.93 20.71
CA GLN A 465 -17.84 -14.28 21.91
C GLN A 465 -18.16 -12.81 21.63
N VAL A 466 -19.15 -12.27 22.35
CA VAL A 466 -19.35 -10.84 22.51
C VAL A 466 -19.07 -10.50 23.96
N LEU A 467 -18.22 -9.51 24.20
CA LEU A 467 -17.78 -9.09 25.51
C LEU A 467 -18.21 -7.65 25.76
N ILE A 468 -18.76 -7.41 26.94
CA ILE A 468 -19.20 -6.10 27.39
C ILE A 468 -18.09 -5.45 28.20
N ASN A 469 -17.76 -4.22 27.84
CA ASN A 469 -16.82 -3.40 28.60
C ASN A 469 -17.62 -2.56 29.61
N GLY A 470 -17.37 -2.74 30.90
CA GLY A 470 -18.09 -2.05 31.96
C GLY A 470 -17.26 -1.89 33.23
N TYR A 471 -17.76 -1.09 34.18
CA TYR A 471 -17.15 -0.93 35.51
C TYR A 471 -18.16 -1.26 36.62
N SER A 472 -17.68 -1.85 37.71
CA SER A 472 -18.48 -2.21 38.88
C SER A 472 -18.49 -1.13 39.98
N SER A 473 -17.60 -0.12 39.91
CA SER A 473 -17.59 1.04 40.82
C SER A 473 -16.84 2.24 40.20
N GLN A 474 -17.20 3.49 40.53
CA GLN A 474 -16.54 4.72 40.02
C GLN A 474 -15.02 4.81 40.30
N ARG A 475 -14.44 3.91 41.11
CA ARG A 475 -12.99 3.87 41.43
C ARG A 475 -12.21 2.84 40.62
N ASP A 476 -12.89 2.01 39.83
CA ASP A 476 -12.27 1.01 38.96
C ASP A 476 -12.29 1.50 37.51
N VAL A 477 -11.23 2.18 37.08
CA VAL A 477 -11.00 2.42 35.64
C VAL A 477 -10.61 1.07 35.04
N ALA A 478 -11.60 0.31 34.57
CA ALA A 478 -11.39 -1.04 34.08
C ALA A 478 -10.53 -1.02 32.82
N GLY A 479 -9.39 -1.70 32.87
CA GLY A 479 -8.63 -2.07 31.69
C GLY A 479 -9.26 -3.24 30.94
N PRO A 480 -8.63 -3.72 29.86
CA PRO A 480 -9.07 -4.88 29.08
C PRO A 480 -9.18 -6.21 29.88
N ASP A 481 -8.76 -6.23 31.15
CA ASP A 481 -8.80 -7.38 32.07
C ASP A 481 -10.14 -7.60 32.79
N ARG A 482 -11.14 -6.70 32.62
CA ARG A 482 -12.45 -6.80 33.30
C ARG A 482 -13.65 -6.76 32.34
N GLN A 483 -13.59 -7.57 31.28
CA GLN A 483 -14.69 -7.73 30.32
C GLN A 483 -15.69 -8.80 30.79
N TYR A 484 -16.98 -8.62 30.45
CA TYR A 484 -18.04 -9.57 30.82
C TYR A 484 -18.57 -10.30 29.59
N VAL A 485 -18.62 -11.62 29.63
CA VAL A 485 -19.14 -12.42 28.50
C VAL A 485 -20.64 -12.21 28.36
N CYS A 486 -21.06 -11.76 27.19
CA CYS A 486 -22.46 -11.71 26.82
C CYS A 486 -22.93 -13.11 26.41
N SER A 487 -23.78 -13.73 27.22
CA SER A 487 -24.30 -15.09 26.97
C SER A 487 -25.06 -15.23 25.65
N ALA A 488 -25.69 -14.14 25.17
CA ALA A 488 -26.38 -14.09 23.89
C ALA A 488 -25.44 -13.98 22.66
N GLY A 489 -24.14 -13.74 22.89
CA GLY A 489 -23.17 -13.46 21.83
C GLY A 489 -22.26 -14.61 21.44
N ALA A 490 -22.36 -15.77 22.09
CA ALA A 490 -21.54 -16.92 21.74
C ALA A 490 -22.00 -17.52 20.39
N GLY A 491 -21.13 -17.46 19.39
CA GLY A 491 -21.41 -17.97 18.04
C GLY A 491 -22.41 -17.12 17.25
N PHE A 492 -22.59 -15.85 17.61
CA PHE A 492 -23.54 -14.96 16.93
C PHE A 492 -22.96 -14.53 15.57
N THR A 493 -23.76 -14.67 14.50
CA THR A 493 -23.39 -14.25 13.15
C THR A 493 -23.95 -12.86 12.86
N PHE A 494 -23.05 -11.97 12.47
CA PHE A 494 -23.33 -10.60 12.04
C PHE A 494 -23.26 -10.55 10.52
N GLU A 495 -24.29 -9.99 9.89
CA GLU A 495 -24.42 -9.90 8.44
C GLU A 495 -24.34 -8.45 7.97
N ALA A 496 -23.69 -8.25 6.83
CA ALA A 496 -23.70 -7.02 6.08
C ALA A 496 -25.13 -6.59 5.72
N GLY A 497 -25.36 -5.28 5.61
CA GLY A 497 -26.66 -4.68 5.32
C GLY A 497 -27.56 -4.52 6.54
N HIS A 498 -27.08 -4.90 7.73
CA HIS A 498 -27.86 -4.88 8.97
C HIS A 498 -27.27 -3.94 10.02
N ALA A 499 -28.15 -3.48 10.89
CA ALA A 499 -27.80 -2.84 12.15
C ALA A 499 -28.06 -3.83 13.28
N TYR A 500 -27.14 -3.94 14.23
CA TYR A 500 -27.27 -4.77 15.42
C TYR A 500 -27.11 -3.92 16.66
N ASN A 501 -27.88 -4.24 17.71
CA ASN A 501 -27.78 -3.58 19.00
C ASN A 501 -27.38 -4.60 20.07
N VAL A 502 -26.20 -4.38 20.66
CA VAL A 502 -25.76 -5.04 21.88
C VAL A 502 -26.36 -4.28 23.06
N GLN A 503 -27.43 -4.85 23.61
CA GLN A 503 -28.17 -4.29 24.73
C GLN A 503 -27.54 -4.79 26.02
N VAL A 504 -27.19 -3.86 26.91
CA VAL A 504 -26.54 -4.16 28.18
C VAL A 504 -27.40 -3.65 29.32
N ASN A 505 -27.69 -4.54 30.27
CA ASN A 505 -28.30 -4.15 31.54
C ASN A 505 -27.23 -4.14 32.65
N ALA A 506 -26.76 -2.92 32.98
CA ALA A 506 -25.74 -2.70 33.99
C ALA A 506 -26.16 -3.16 35.40
N ASP A 507 -27.46 -3.18 35.73
CA ASP A 507 -27.98 -3.55 37.07
C ASP A 507 -27.76 -5.02 37.44
N SER A 508 -27.52 -5.87 36.46
CA SER A 508 -27.26 -7.30 36.67
C SER A 508 -25.79 -7.62 36.96
N GLY A 509 -24.94 -6.60 37.14
CA GLY A 509 -23.48 -6.75 37.12
C GLY A 509 -22.98 -7.16 35.74
N PHE A 510 -23.58 -6.59 34.69
CA PHE A 510 -23.35 -6.93 33.27
C PHE A 510 -23.64 -8.39 32.89
N LYS A 511 -24.35 -9.15 33.74
CA LYS A 511 -24.70 -10.56 33.49
C LYS A 511 -25.86 -10.75 32.51
N SER A 512 -26.63 -9.70 32.26
CA SER A 512 -27.76 -9.69 31.34
C SER A 512 -27.43 -8.81 30.14
N CYS A 513 -27.29 -9.46 28.98
CA CYS A 513 -27.14 -8.81 27.69
C CYS A 513 -28.11 -9.44 26.68
N ALA A 514 -28.41 -8.71 25.62
CA ALA A 514 -29.09 -9.25 24.44
C ALA A 514 -28.45 -8.68 23.18
N ILE A 515 -28.59 -9.41 22.08
CA ILE A 515 -28.22 -8.94 20.74
C ILE A 515 -29.48 -8.99 19.88
N SER A 516 -29.83 -7.86 19.27
CA SER A 516 -30.99 -7.75 18.40
C SER A 516 -30.62 -7.08 17.09
N THR A 517 -31.14 -7.57 15.96
CA THR A 517 -31.14 -6.82 14.70
C THR A 517 -32.10 -5.63 14.82
N VAL A 518 -31.69 -4.46 14.32
CA VAL A 518 -32.35 -3.16 14.52
C VAL A 518 -33.06 -2.67 13.26
N ASN A 519 -32.92 -3.41 12.16
CA ASN A 519 -33.48 -3.07 10.86
C ASN A 519 -35.00 -2.83 10.87
#